data_AF-A0A5J5FC20-F1
#
_entry.id   AF-A0A5J5FC20-F1
#
_cell.length_a   1.000
_cell.length_b   1.000
_cell.length_c   1.000
_cell.angle_alpha   90.00
_cell.angle_beta   90.00
_cell.angle_gamma   90.00
#
_symmetry.space_group_name_H-M   'P 1'
#
loop_
_entity.id
_entity.type
_entity.pdbx_description
1 polymer ?
#
loop_
_entity_poly.entity_id
_entity_poly.type
_entity_poly.pdbx_seq_one_letter_code
_entity_poly.pdbx_strand_id
1 'polypeptide(L)'
;MIPAQAVIVLVIIALIVIRASIRAFRGRRYSMARLIRLPALYIILSVALLLIDFAGKYIYYSVLLLIPAGYMVGTRFGTQAKFFYRSNVLYFTRSPVIFIVWLCSFFARIFLEFFIKTNPEINLIIDSILSFSAGMILGESVYLLTMHNDTALSEIGDSRT
;
A
#
# COMPACT_ATOMS: atom_id res chain seq x y z
N MET A 1 -11.00 26.47 9.64
CA MET A 1 -11.74 26.17 8.40
C MET A 1 -10.74 25.59 7.41
N ILE A 2 -11.02 24.40 6.90
CA ILE A 2 -10.15 23.78 5.89
C ILE A 2 -10.52 24.42 4.54
N PRO A 3 -9.54 24.85 3.73
CA PRO A 3 -9.84 25.39 2.42
C PRO A 3 -10.49 24.29 1.57
N ALA A 4 -11.65 24.59 0.98
CA ALA A 4 -12.40 23.65 0.13
C ALA A 4 -11.53 23.01 -0.97
N GLN A 5 -10.51 23.76 -1.42
CA GLN A 5 -9.51 23.32 -2.38
C GLN A 5 -8.70 22.10 -1.90
N ALA A 6 -8.31 22.03 -0.62
CA ALA A 6 -7.55 20.91 -0.08
C ALA A 6 -8.38 19.61 -0.05
N VAL A 7 -9.67 19.73 0.27
CA VAL A 7 -10.61 18.60 0.26
C VAL A 7 -10.79 18.07 -1.17
N ILE A 8 -10.96 18.96 -2.14
CA ILE A 8 -11.10 18.58 -3.56
C ILE A 8 -9.85 17.84 -4.05
N VAL A 9 -8.65 18.34 -3.73
CA VAL A 9 -7.39 17.69 -4.11
C VAL A 9 -7.28 16.30 -3.51
N LEU A 10 -7.64 16.10 -2.25
CA LEU A 10 -7.61 14.79 -1.60
C LEU A 10 -8.61 13.81 -2.23
N VAL A 11 -9.81 14.26 -2.56
CA VAL A 11 -10.81 13.43 -3.26
C VAL A 11 -10.30 13.02 -4.65
N ILE A 12 -9.67 13.93 -5.39
CA ILE A 12 -9.08 13.63 -6.69
C ILE A 12 -7.96 12.61 -6.55
N ILE A 13 -7.05 12.78 -5.59
CA ILE A 13 -5.97 11.83 -5.30
C ILE A 13 -6.56 10.45 -5.00
N ALA A 14 -7.59 10.39 -4.15
CA ALA A 14 -8.21 9.13 -3.78
C ALA A 14 -8.89 8.42 -4.96
N LEU A 15 -9.58 9.17 -5.83
CA LEU A 15 -10.16 8.63 -7.07
C LEU A 15 -9.09 8.11 -8.04
N ILE A 16 -7.96 8.81 -8.15
CA ILE A 16 -6.80 8.37 -8.96
C ILE A 16 -6.26 7.06 -8.40
N VAL A 17 -6.09 6.96 -7.08
CA VAL A 17 -5.59 5.76 -6.40
C VAL A 17 -6.55 4.57 -6.61
N ILE A 18 -7.86 4.76 -6.45
CA ILE A 18 -8.87 3.72 -6.74
C ILE A 18 -8.73 3.24 -8.19
N ARG A 19 -8.73 4.17 -9.16
CA ARG A 19 -8.64 3.81 -10.58
C ARG A 19 -7.33 3.13 -10.95
N ALA A 20 -6.23 3.51 -10.32
CA ALA A 20 -4.94 2.87 -10.52
C ALA A 20 -4.93 1.43 -9.99
N SER A 21 -5.61 1.19 -8.86
CA SER A 21 -5.67 -0.13 -8.21
C SER A 21 -6.66 -1.10 -8.84
N ILE A 22 -7.83 -0.64 -9.30
CA ILE A 22 -8.76 -1.50 -10.06
C ILE A 22 -8.07 -2.11 -11.29
N ARG A 23 -7.21 -1.32 -11.95
CA ARG A 23 -6.39 -1.79 -13.07
C ARG A 23 -5.26 -2.74 -12.64
N ALA A 24 -4.79 -2.66 -11.40
CA ALA A 24 -3.78 -3.58 -10.87
C ALA A 24 -4.38 -4.97 -10.53
N PHE A 25 -5.66 -5.04 -10.14
CA PHE A 25 -6.32 -6.31 -9.80
C PHE A 25 -6.65 -7.19 -10.99
N ARG A 26 -6.90 -6.60 -12.16
CA ARG A 26 -7.16 -7.35 -13.40
C ARG A 26 -5.91 -7.94 -14.05
N GLY A 27 -4.77 -7.88 -13.36
CA GLY A 27 -3.48 -8.28 -13.86
C GLY A 27 -2.83 -7.19 -14.70
N ARG A 28 -1.59 -6.83 -14.37
CA ARG A 28 -0.85 -5.78 -15.07
C ARG A 28 0.47 -6.33 -15.59
N ARG A 29 0.87 -5.90 -16.79
CA ARG A 29 2.18 -6.25 -17.35
C ARG A 29 3.26 -5.91 -16.33
N TYR A 30 4.12 -6.89 -16.08
CA TYR A 30 5.21 -6.77 -15.14
C TYR A 30 6.18 -5.67 -15.55
N SER A 31 6.64 -4.93 -14.54
CA SER A 31 7.74 -3.97 -14.63
C SER A 31 8.18 -3.72 -13.21
N MET A 32 9.47 -3.94 -12.93
CA MET A 32 10.13 -3.63 -11.65
C MET A 32 9.69 -2.26 -11.09
N ALA A 33 9.79 -1.22 -11.92
CA ALA A 33 9.41 0.14 -11.54
C ALA A 33 7.94 0.25 -11.12
N ARG A 34 7.03 -0.47 -11.80
CA ARG A 34 5.60 -0.44 -11.51
C ARG A 34 5.25 -1.24 -10.26
N LEU A 35 6.00 -2.29 -9.97
CA LEU A 35 5.84 -3.10 -8.77
C LEU A 35 6.21 -2.31 -7.51
N ILE A 36 7.18 -1.39 -7.58
CA ILE A 36 7.65 -0.62 -6.43
C ILE A 36 6.98 0.76 -6.31
N ARG A 37 6.79 1.49 -7.42
CA ARG A 37 6.29 2.89 -7.38
C ARG A 37 4.90 3.05 -6.77
N LEU A 38 3.99 2.09 -7.01
CA LEU A 38 2.63 2.15 -6.48
C LEU A 38 2.59 1.98 -4.94
N PRO A 39 3.19 0.94 -4.36
CA PRO A 39 3.37 0.81 -2.91
C PRO A 39 4.08 2.00 -2.28
N ALA A 40 5.14 2.51 -2.93
CA ALA A 40 5.87 3.66 -2.44
C ALA A 40 4.96 4.89 -2.36
N LEU A 41 4.13 5.13 -3.38
CA LEU A 41 3.11 6.18 -3.35
C LEU A 41 2.14 6.00 -2.17
N TYR A 42 1.69 4.77 -1.90
CA TYR A 42 0.76 4.50 -0.78
C TYR A 42 1.40 4.77 0.57
N ILE A 43 2.67 4.38 0.76
CA ILE A 43 3.42 4.72 1.97
C ILE A 43 3.58 6.23 2.10
N ILE A 44 3.96 6.92 1.03
CA ILE A 44 4.11 8.38 1.05
C ILE A 44 2.79 9.05 1.44
N LEU A 45 1.66 8.59 0.87
CA LEU A 45 0.34 9.10 1.20
C LEU A 45 -0.05 8.81 2.66
N SER A 46 0.22 7.60 3.15
CA SER A 46 -0.02 7.24 4.55
C SER A 46 0.82 8.10 5.49
N VAL A 47 2.13 8.18 5.27
CA VAL A 47 3.04 8.99 6.09
C VAL A 47 2.65 10.46 6.04
N ALA A 48 2.34 11.00 4.86
CA ALA A 48 1.91 12.39 4.71
C ALA A 48 0.64 12.69 5.53
N LEU A 49 -0.36 11.79 5.51
CA LEU A 49 -1.57 11.95 6.33
C LEU A 49 -1.27 11.86 7.82
N LEU A 50 -0.47 10.87 8.22
CA LEU A 50 -0.08 10.70 9.62
C LEU A 50 0.59 11.99 10.10
N LEU A 51 1.54 12.54 9.33
CA LEU A 51 2.35 13.74 9.64
C LEU A 51 1.53 15.00 9.96
N ILE A 52 0.25 15.08 9.56
CA ILE A 52 -0.63 16.21 9.85
C ILE A 52 -0.93 16.32 11.35
N ASP A 53 -1.12 15.19 12.05
CA ASP A 53 -1.49 15.16 13.47
C ASP A 53 -0.28 15.27 14.43
N PHE A 54 0.95 15.19 13.91
CA PHE A 54 2.15 15.09 14.75
C PHE A 54 2.57 16.38 15.45
N ALA A 55 2.00 17.53 15.07
CA ALA A 55 2.29 18.81 15.69
C ALA A 55 1.72 18.86 17.13
N GLY A 56 2.36 18.13 18.06
CA GLY A 56 2.11 18.24 19.50
C GLY A 56 1.97 16.95 20.31
N LYS A 57 2.02 15.75 19.70
CA LYS A 57 1.78 14.49 20.44
C LYS A 57 2.75 13.37 20.05
N TYR A 58 3.75 13.11 20.89
CA TYR A 58 4.80 12.12 20.63
C TYR A 58 4.32 10.67 20.51
N ILE A 59 3.17 10.31 21.10
CA ILE A 59 2.65 8.94 21.07
C ILE A 59 2.34 8.47 19.64
N TYR A 60 2.04 9.39 18.72
CA TYR A 60 1.75 9.08 17.32
C TYR A 60 2.99 8.59 16.54
N TYR A 61 4.21 8.80 17.04
CA TYR A 61 5.42 8.27 16.39
C TYR A 61 5.52 6.75 16.53
N SER A 62 4.91 6.18 17.58
CA SER A 62 4.86 4.73 17.75
C SER A 62 4.12 4.03 16.60
N VAL A 63 3.15 4.72 15.98
CA VAL A 63 2.36 4.18 14.87
C VAL A 63 3.20 3.95 13.61
N LEU A 64 4.26 4.73 13.40
CA LEU A 64 5.17 4.51 12.27
C LEU A 64 5.93 3.19 12.38
N LEU A 65 6.14 2.66 13.60
CA LEU A 65 6.77 1.35 13.81
C LEU A 65 5.89 0.19 13.31
N LEU A 66 4.59 0.42 13.11
CA LEU A 66 3.70 -0.56 12.51
C LEU A 66 3.96 -0.74 11.00
N ILE A 67 4.64 0.20 10.33
CA ILE A 67 5.03 0.03 8.92
C ILE A 67 6.05 -1.12 8.78
N PRO A 68 7.19 -1.14 9.53
CA PRO A 68 8.06 -2.31 9.58
C PRO A 68 7.35 -3.61 9.98
N ALA A 69 6.46 -3.57 10.98
CA ALA A 69 5.72 -4.75 11.42
C ALA A 69 4.81 -5.30 10.30
N GLY A 70 4.06 -4.42 9.64
CA GLY A 70 3.23 -4.76 8.49
C GLY A 70 4.05 -5.28 7.32
N TYR A 71 5.24 -4.71 7.08
CA TYR A 71 6.17 -5.20 6.06
C TYR A 71 6.58 -6.66 6.29
N MET A 72 6.97 -7.01 7.53
CA MET A 72 7.33 -8.39 7.88
C MET A 72 6.17 -9.38 7.70
N VAL A 73 4.95 -8.93 7.98
CA VAL A 73 3.74 -9.74 7.75
C VAL A 73 3.44 -9.84 6.26
N GLY A 74 3.52 -8.75 5.51
CA GLY A 74 3.26 -8.71 4.07
C GLY A 74 4.19 -9.60 3.25
N THR A 75 5.46 -9.73 3.66
CA THR A 75 6.40 -10.64 2.98
C THR A 75 6.07 -12.11 3.21
N ARG A 76 5.48 -12.48 4.36
CA ARG A 76 5.09 -13.86 4.67
C ARG A 76 3.69 -14.24 4.18
N PHE A 77 2.75 -13.31 4.22
CA PHE A 77 1.33 -13.54 3.92
C PHE A 77 0.91 -13.02 2.52
N GLY A 78 1.85 -12.62 1.68
CA GLY A 78 1.63 -12.19 0.29
C GLY A 78 1.13 -13.27 -0.68
N THR A 79 0.57 -14.38 -0.19
CA THR A 79 0.24 -15.60 -0.96
C THR A 79 -0.86 -15.39 -2.03
N GLN A 80 -1.60 -14.29 -1.96
CA GLN A 80 -2.59 -13.92 -2.99
C GLN A 80 -1.95 -13.20 -4.20
N ALA A 81 -0.74 -12.68 -4.05
CA ALA A 81 -0.01 -12.05 -5.12
C ALA A 81 0.64 -13.14 -5.98
N LYS A 82 0.30 -13.17 -7.27
CA LYS A 82 0.76 -14.23 -8.18
C LYS A 82 1.29 -13.64 -9.47
N PHE A 83 2.33 -14.28 -9.99
CA PHE A 83 2.71 -14.12 -11.38
C PHE A 83 1.91 -15.08 -12.25
N PHE A 84 1.54 -14.62 -13.43
CA PHE A 84 0.92 -15.45 -14.44
C PHE A 84 1.39 -15.02 -15.83
N TYR A 85 1.59 -15.99 -16.71
CA TYR A 85 1.89 -15.74 -18.11
C TYR A 85 0.59 -15.65 -18.91
N ARG A 86 0.48 -14.63 -19.76
CA ARG A 86 -0.57 -14.53 -20.78
C ARG A 86 0.08 -14.11 -22.09
N SER A 87 0.00 -14.98 -23.10
CA SER A 87 0.58 -14.74 -24.43
C SER A 87 2.08 -14.42 -24.40
N ASN A 88 2.86 -15.24 -23.68
CA ASN A 88 4.31 -15.08 -23.49
C ASN A 88 4.76 -13.79 -22.79
N VAL A 89 3.83 -13.06 -22.15
CA VAL A 89 4.11 -11.85 -21.38
C VAL A 89 3.81 -12.12 -19.90
N LEU A 90 4.73 -11.74 -19.02
CA LEU A 90 4.58 -11.84 -17.57
C LEU A 90 3.63 -10.77 -17.03
N TYR A 91 2.60 -11.19 -16.32
CA TYR A 91 1.67 -10.33 -15.58
C TYR A 91 1.76 -10.63 -14.09
N PHE A 92 1.40 -9.65 -13.27
CA PHE A 92 1.25 -9.82 -11.83
C PHE A 92 -0.11 -9.35 -11.35
N THR A 93 -0.65 -10.04 -10.35
CA THR A 93 -1.82 -9.61 -9.55
C THR A 93 -1.38 -9.25 -8.13
N ARG A 94 -2.08 -8.29 -7.53
CA ARG A 94 -1.90 -7.92 -6.12
C ARG A 94 -3.03 -8.45 -5.26
N SER A 95 -2.80 -8.58 -3.96
CA SER A 95 -3.81 -8.90 -2.95
C SER A 95 -4.89 -7.80 -2.90
N PRO A 96 -6.13 -8.09 -3.29
CA PRO A 96 -7.21 -7.12 -3.21
C PRO A 96 -7.54 -6.79 -1.75
N VAL A 97 -7.40 -7.77 -0.85
CA VAL A 97 -7.77 -7.65 0.56
C VAL A 97 -6.93 -6.60 1.27
N ILE A 98 -5.59 -6.70 1.16
CA ILE A 98 -4.67 -5.77 1.82
C ILE A 98 -4.90 -4.34 1.32
N PHE A 99 -5.09 -4.18 0.01
CA PHE A 99 -5.37 -2.88 -0.57
C PHE A 99 -6.72 -2.30 -0.13
N ILE A 100 -7.78 -3.11 -0.06
CA ILE A 100 -9.10 -2.64 0.39
C ILE A 100 -9.03 -2.18 1.84
N VAL A 101 -8.33 -2.92 2.71
CA VAL A 101 -8.10 -2.51 4.11
C VAL A 101 -7.39 -1.16 4.15
N TRP A 102 -6.26 -1.02 3.44
CA TRP A 102 -5.52 0.24 3.38
C TRP A 102 -6.37 1.40 2.84
N LEU A 103 -7.13 1.16 1.77
CA LEU A 103 -7.96 2.17 1.13
C LEU A 103 -9.10 2.64 2.05
N CYS A 104 -9.80 1.70 2.70
CA CYS A 104 -10.83 2.02 3.68
C CYS A 104 -10.26 2.83 4.85
N SER A 105 -9.09 2.45 5.37
CA SER A 105 -8.41 3.20 6.43
C SER A 105 -7.98 4.60 5.97
N PHE A 106 -7.49 4.72 4.74
CA PHE A 106 -7.11 6.01 4.15
C PHE A 106 -8.31 6.95 4.06
N PHE A 107 -9.45 6.45 3.56
CA PHE A 107 -10.68 7.23 3.52
C PHE A 107 -11.23 7.56 4.90
N ALA A 108 -11.21 6.60 5.83
CA ALA A 108 -11.62 6.84 7.21
C ALA A 108 -10.76 7.95 7.85
N ARG A 109 -9.45 7.94 7.59
CA ARG A 109 -8.53 8.95 8.11
C ARG A 109 -8.82 10.35 7.56
N ILE A 110 -9.04 10.45 6.24
CA ILE A 110 -9.50 11.69 5.61
C ILE A 110 -10.83 12.12 6.25
N PHE A 111 -11.80 11.22 6.34
CA PHE A 111 -13.11 11.56 6.91
C PHE A 111 -13.01 12.11 8.34
N LEU A 112 -12.18 11.49 9.18
CA LEU A 112 -11.93 11.96 10.55
C LEU A 112 -11.24 13.32 10.60
N GLU A 113 -10.28 13.58 9.71
CA GLU A 113 -9.57 14.86 9.64
C GLU A 113 -10.53 16.02 9.33
N PHE A 114 -11.45 15.80 8.38
CA PHE A 114 -12.23 16.89 7.79
C PHE A 114 -13.64 17.04 8.36
N PHE A 115 -14.25 15.97 8.88
CA PHE A 115 -15.68 15.97 9.21
C PHE A 115 -16.00 15.76 10.70
N ILE A 116 -15.08 15.20 11.48
CA ILE A 116 -15.32 14.86 12.89
C ILE A 116 -14.37 15.65 13.77
N LYS A 117 -14.86 16.11 14.93
CA LYS A 117 -14.00 16.73 15.95
C LYS A 117 -13.02 15.67 16.46
N THR A 118 -11.73 15.93 16.29
CA THR A 118 -10.62 15.00 16.52
C THR A 118 -10.75 14.25 17.85
N ASN A 119 -11.03 12.94 17.78
CA ASN A 119 -10.90 12.05 18.93
C ASN A 119 -9.54 11.32 18.81
N PRO A 120 -8.59 11.57 19.74
CA PRO A 120 -7.23 11.04 19.63
C PRO A 120 -7.18 9.51 19.61
N GLU A 121 -8.09 8.82 20.29
CA GLU A 121 -8.11 7.36 20.38
C GLU A 121 -8.55 6.74 19.05
N ILE A 122 -9.58 7.31 18.42
CA ILE A 122 -10.10 6.83 17.13
C ILE A 122 -9.04 7.07 16.03
N ASN A 123 -8.38 8.23 16.03
CA ASN A 123 -7.28 8.52 15.11
C ASN A 123 -6.16 7.48 15.28
N LEU A 124 -5.75 7.19 16.53
CA LEU A 124 -4.70 6.21 16.80
C LEU A 124 -5.01 4.82 16.22
N ILE A 125 -6.25 4.35 16.36
CA ILE A 125 -6.68 3.05 15.82
C ILE A 125 -6.59 3.06 14.29
N ILE A 126 -7.15 4.08 13.64
CA ILE A 126 -7.17 4.16 12.18
C ILE A 126 -5.77 4.36 11.61
N ASP A 127 -4.95 5.18 12.26
CA ASP A 127 -3.54 5.40 11.91
C ASP A 127 -2.72 4.11 12.05
N SER A 128 -3.03 3.30 13.05
CA SER A 128 -2.40 1.98 13.26
C SER A 128 -2.73 1.02 12.12
N ILE A 129 -4.02 0.93 11.74
CA ILE A 129 -4.45 0.08 10.63
C ILE A 129 -3.87 0.60 9.31
N LEU A 130 -3.87 1.91 9.08
CA LEU A 130 -3.33 2.56 7.89
C LEU A 130 -1.83 2.28 7.74
N SER A 131 -1.06 2.45 8.81
CA SER A 131 0.39 2.22 8.84
C SER A 131 0.75 0.75 8.64
N PHE A 132 0.06 -0.15 9.35
CA PHE A 132 0.27 -1.58 9.23
C PHE A 132 -0.05 -2.09 7.82
N SER A 133 -1.21 -1.70 7.27
CA SER A 133 -1.61 -2.10 5.92
C SER A 133 -0.71 -1.50 4.84
N ALA A 134 -0.20 -0.27 5.01
CA ALA A 134 0.79 0.32 4.10
C ALA A 134 2.09 -0.51 4.08
N GLY A 135 2.56 -0.92 5.27
CA GLY A 135 3.68 -1.86 5.42
C GLY A 135 3.42 -3.18 4.70
N MET A 136 2.23 -3.77 4.87
CA MET A 136 1.87 -5.03 4.20
C MET A 136 1.91 -4.92 2.67
N ILE A 137 1.43 -3.82 2.08
CA ILE A 137 1.48 -3.63 0.62
C ILE A 137 2.93 -3.56 0.11
N LEU A 138 3.82 -2.94 0.89
CA LEU A 138 5.25 -2.94 0.58
C LEU A 138 5.85 -4.34 0.68
N GLY A 139 5.55 -5.07 1.76
CA GLY A 139 6.01 -6.45 1.97
C GLY A 139 5.58 -7.39 0.85
N GLU A 140 4.33 -7.29 0.40
CA GLU A 140 3.80 -8.05 -0.74
C GLU A 140 4.59 -7.76 -2.03
N SER A 141 5.01 -6.50 -2.21
CA SER A 141 5.77 -6.10 -3.39
C SER A 141 7.20 -6.65 -3.37
N VAL A 142 7.81 -6.75 -2.18
CA VAL A 142 9.10 -7.42 -2.02
C VAL A 142 8.99 -8.93 -2.22
N TYR A 143 7.94 -9.56 -1.69
CA TYR A 143 7.66 -10.98 -1.95
C TYR A 143 7.55 -11.29 -3.45
N LEU A 144 6.85 -10.45 -4.21
CA LEU A 144 6.79 -10.58 -5.67
C LEU A 144 8.15 -10.37 -6.34
N LEU A 145 9.02 -9.50 -5.79
CA LEU A 145 10.37 -9.32 -6.34
C LEU A 145 11.24 -10.56 -6.12
N THR A 146 11.21 -11.14 -4.92
CA THR A 146 12.00 -12.35 -4.61
C THR A 146 11.53 -13.53 -5.45
N MET A 147 10.21 -13.74 -5.57
CA MET A 147 9.65 -14.83 -6.38
C MET A 147 10.06 -14.72 -7.87
N HIS A 148 10.11 -13.50 -8.42
CA HIS A 148 10.52 -13.30 -9.80
C HIS A 148 12.00 -13.68 -10.02
N ASN A 149 12.87 -13.28 -9.08
CA ASN A 149 14.30 -13.60 -9.14
C ASN A 149 14.54 -15.11 -9.02
N ASP A 150 13.82 -15.80 -8.12
CA ASP A 150 13.95 -17.25 -7.94
C ASP A 150 13.53 -18.00 -9.22
N THR A 151 12.44 -17.58 -9.85
CA THR A 151 11.95 -18.18 -11.11
C THR A 151 12.97 -17.96 -12.25
N ALA A 152 13.53 -16.75 -12.36
CA ALA A 152 14.55 -16.45 -13.36
C ALA A 152 15.84 -17.27 -13.16
N LEU A 153 16.24 -17.50 -11.90
CA LEU A 153 17.42 -18.33 -11.58
C LEU A 153 17.20 -19.80 -11.91
N SER A 154 15.99 -20.35 -11.68
CA SER A 154 15.68 -21.74 -12.04
C SER A 154 15.71 -21.99 -13.55
N GLU A 155 15.20 -21.06 -14.37
CA GLU A 155 15.22 -21.18 -15.83
C GLU A 155 16.66 -21.17 -16.39
N ILE A 156 17.56 -20.39 -15.78
CA ILE A 156 18.98 -20.36 -16.16
C ILE A 156 19.68 -21.67 -15.77
N GLY A 157 19.35 -22.24 -14.61
CA GLY A 157 19.92 -23.51 -14.14
C GLY A 157 19.57 -24.70 -15.04
N ASP A 158 18.31 -24.80 -15.46
CA ASP A 158 17.79 -25.89 -16.30
C ASP A 158 18.33 -25.83 -17.74
N SER A 159 18.69 -24.65 -18.23
CA SER A 159 19.29 -24.47 -19.56
C SER A 159 20.77 -24.88 -19.68
N ARG A 160 21.42 -25.19 -18.54
CA ARG A 160 22.86 -25.54 -18.46
C ARG A 160 23.11 -27.02 -18.20
N THR A 161 22.07 -27.82 -17.98
CA THR A 161 22.11 -29.28 -17.83
C THR A 161 21.61 -29.97 -19.09
#